data_AF-A0A2N7VFZ2-F1
#
_entry.id   AF-A0A2N7VFZ2-F1
#
_cell.length_a   1.000
_cell.length_b   1.000
_cell.length_c   1.000
_cell.angle_alpha   90.00
_cell.angle_beta   90.00
_cell.angle_gamma   90.00
#
_symmetry.space_group_name_H-M   'P 1'
#
loop_
_entity.id
_entity.type
_entity.pdbx_description
1 polymer ?
#
loop_
_entity_poly.entity_id
_entity_poly.type
_entity_poly.pdbx_seq_one_letter_code
_entity_poly.pdbx_strand_id
1 'polypeptide(L)' 'MQRELRQALDTAYSRLRDEQEEPTAFAGNYALGLGIVVGGQACGGMTEQEAADERAHLAMLAALYEVQARIRIESNIR' A
#
# COMPACT_ATOMS: atom_id res chain seq x y z
N MET A 1 4.08 17.12 3.76
CA MET A 1 3.74 16.37 2.55
C MET A 1 2.94 17.25 1.63
N GLN A 2 3.28 17.28 0.34
CA GLN A 2 2.53 18.01 -0.67
C GLN A 2 1.15 17.39 -0.93
N ARG A 3 0.15 18.24 -1.21
CA ARG A 3 -1.26 17.84 -1.33
C ARG A 3 -1.52 16.84 -2.46
N GLU A 4 -0.92 17.05 -3.62
CA GLU A 4 -1.08 16.17 -4.79
C GLU A 4 -0.51 14.77 -4.50
N LEU A 5 0.58 14.74 -3.75
CA LEU A 5 1.26 13.50 -3.36
C LEU A 5 0.43 12.70 -2.34
N ARG A 6 -0.21 13.40 -1.40
CA ARG A 6 -1.22 12.82 -0.52
C ARG A 6 -2.38 12.19 -1.31
N GLN A 7 -2.93 12.91 -2.29
CA GLN A 7 -4.04 12.38 -3.11
C GLN A 7 -3.64 11.14 -3.91
N ALA A 8 -2.42 11.11 -4.45
CA ALA A 8 -1.90 9.95 -5.16
C ALA A 8 -1.76 8.74 -4.22
N LEU A 9 -1.23 8.95 -3.01
CA LEU A 9 -1.14 7.89 -1.98
C LEU A 9 -2.51 7.39 -1.53
N ASP A 10 -3.45 8.30 -1.24
CA ASP A 10 -4.81 7.93 -0.83
C ASP A 10 -5.51 7.06 -1.89
N THR A 11 -5.24 7.33 -3.18
CA THR A 11 -5.74 6.52 -4.29
C THR A 11 -5.07 5.14 -4.35
N ALA A 12 -3.77 5.03 -4.07
CA ALA A 12 -3.10 3.73 -3.99
C ALA A 12 -3.62 2.92 -2.78
N TYR A 13 -3.83 3.58 -1.64
CA TYR A 13 -4.36 2.95 -0.43
C TYR A 13 -5.78 2.45 -0.57
N SER A 14 -6.65 3.18 -1.26
CA SER A 14 -8.03 2.73 -1.47
C SER A 14 -8.09 1.43 -2.30
N ARG A 15 -7.16 1.25 -3.25
CA ARG A 15 -7.06 0.02 -4.05
C ARG A 15 -6.54 -1.16 -3.24
N LEU A 16 -5.55 -0.94 -2.38
CA LEU A 16 -4.97 -1.97 -1.51
C LEU A 16 -5.92 -2.48 -0.42
N ARG A 17 -7.02 -1.78 -0.16
CA ARG A 17 -8.04 -2.17 0.82
C ARG A 17 -9.15 -3.04 0.21
N ASP A 18 -9.13 -3.30 -1.08
CA ASP A 18 -10.08 -4.21 -1.70
C ASP A 18 -9.77 -5.65 -1.31
N GLU A 19 -10.60 -6.21 -0.42
CA GLU A 19 -10.41 -7.56 0.12
C GLU A 19 -10.46 -8.64 -0.96
N GLN A 20 -11.00 -8.36 -2.15
CA GLN A 20 -11.09 -9.32 -3.25
C GLN A 20 -9.95 -9.21 -4.28
N GLU A 21 -8.93 -8.41 -3.99
CA GLU A 21 -7.88 -8.14 -4.96
C GLU A 21 -7.02 -9.38 -5.28
N GLU A 22 -6.86 -9.66 -6.58
CA GLU A 22 -5.95 -10.71 -7.08
C GLU A 22 -4.50 -10.41 -6.69
N PRO A 23 -3.65 -11.41 -6.37
CA PRO A 23 -2.28 -11.19 -5.89
C PRO A 23 -1.44 -10.26 -6.77
N THR A 24 -1.58 -10.38 -8.09
CA THR A 24 -0.87 -9.52 -9.05
C THR A 24 -1.33 -8.06 -8.97
N ALA A 25 -2.63 -7.83 -8.78
CA ALA A 25 -3.19 -6.49 -8.65
C ALA A 25 -2.74 -5.83 -7.35
N PHE A 26 -2.78 -6.58 -6.23
CA PHE A 26 -2.27 -6.13 -4.94
C PHE A 26 -0.79 -5.73 -5.03
N ALA A 27 0.06 -6.61 -5.57
CA ALA A 27 1.49 -6.35 -5.74
C ALA A 27 1.75 -5.11 -6.59
N GLY A 28 0.97 -4.91 -7.66
CA GLY A 28 1.06 -3.73 -8.52
C GLY A 28 0.71 -2.43 -7.80
N ASN A 29 -0.42 -2.41 -7.06
CA ASN A 29 -0.84 -1.24 -6.29
C ASN A 29 0.09 -0.95 -5.12
N TYR A 30 0.68 -1.98 -4.51
CA TYR A 30 1.66 -1.83 -3.45
C TYR A 30 2.97 -1.22 -3.97
N ALA A 31 3.46 -1.72 -5.11
CA ALA A 31 4.63 -1.17 -5.78
C ALA A 31 4.40 0.28 -6.23
N LEU A 32 3.19 0.62 -6.70
CA LEU A 32 2.82 2.00 -7.01
C LEU A 32 2.88 2.89 -5.76
N GLY A 33 2.28 2.47 -4.65
CA GLY A 33 2.33 3.19 -3.38
C GLY A 33 3.77 3.45 -2.92
N LEU A 34 4.62 2.42 -2.93
CA LEU A 34 6.04 2.55 -2.61
C LEU A 34 6.77 3.50 -3.57
N GLY A 35 6.47 3.43 -4.87
CA GLY A 35 7.04 4.32 -5.87
C GLY A 35 6.71 5.79 -5.62
N ILE A 36 5.46 6.08 -5.21
CA ILE A 36 5.05 7.44 -4.82
C ILE A 36 5.80 7.89 -3.56
N VAL A 37 5.97 7.01 -2.55
CA VAL A 37 6.72 7.35 -1.33
C VAL A 37 8.18 7.64 -1.63
N VAL A 38 8.85 6.74 -2.34
CA VAL A 38 10.28 6.88 -2.68
C VAL A 38 10.50 8.10 -3.58
N GLY A 39 9.68 8.26 -4.62
CA GLY A 39 9.76 9.40 -5.54
C GLY A 39 9.48 10.72 -4.84
N GLY A 40 8.46 10.77 -3.99
CA GLY A 40 8.13 11.97 -3.23
C GLY A 40 9.20 12.37 -2.21
N GLN A 41 9.86 11.40 -1.58
CA GLN A 41 11.04 11.66 -0.73
C GLN A 41 12.21 12.18 -1.58
N ALA A 42 12.53 11.53 -2.70
CA ALA A 42 13.66 11.89 -3.56
C ALA A 42 13.52 13.30 -4.16
N CYS A 43 12.29 13.73 -4.46
CA CYS A 43 11.99 15.04 -5.03
C CYS A 43 11.71 16.13 -3.98
N GLY A 44 11.84 15.84 -2.68
CA GLY A 44 11.57 16.79 -1.59
C GLY A 44 10.08 17.10 -1.36
N GLY A 45 9.17 16.30 -1.90
CA GLY A 45 7.73 16.39 -1.68
C GLY A 45 7.24 15.76 -0.36
N MET A 46 8.11 15.00 0.30
CA MET A 46 7.94 14.42 1.63
C MET A 46 9.19 14.57 2.48
N THR A 47 9.00 14.76 3.79
CA THR A 47 10.09 14.65 4.75
C THR A 47 10.46 13.19 4.98
N GLU A 48 11.62 12.94 5.59
CA GLU A 48 12.05 11.58 5.94
C GLU A 48 11.07 10.88 6.90
N GLN A 49 10.55 11.63 7.89
CA GLN A 49 9.55 11.11 8.83
C GLN A 49 8.25 10.77 8.11
N GLU A 50 7.75 11.64 7.23
CA GLU A 50 6.54 11.37 6.45
C GLU A 50 6.71 10.12 5.59
N ALA A 51 7.85 9.98 4.90
CA ALA A 51 8.13 8.81 4.11
C ALA A 51 8.24 7.52 4.97
N ALA A 52 8.77 7.62 6.19
CA ALA A 52 8.82 6.50 7.13
C ALA A 52 7.41 6.08 7.58
N ASP A 53 6.56 7.03 7.92
CA ASP A 53 5.18 6.79 8.33
C ASP A 53 4.36 6.12 7.20
N GLU A 54 4.49 6.62 5.97
CA GLU A 54 3.80 6.04 4.81
C GLU A 54 4.32 4.63 4.45
N ARG A 55 5.64 4.37 4.58
CA ARG A 55 6.20 3.01 4.43
C ARG A 55 5.67 2.05 5.49
N ALA A 56 5.55 2.50 6.74
CA ALA A 56 4.98 1.69 7.81
C ALA A 56 3.51 1.35 7.55
N HIS A 57 2.74 2.32 7.04
CA HIS A 57 1.36 2.09 6.66
C HIS A 57 1.23 1.08 5.51
N LEU A 58 2.06 1.20 4.46
CA LEU A 58 2.14 0.23 3.37
C LEU A 58 2.46 -1.18 3.90
N ALA A 59 3.47 -1.31 4.77
CA ALA A 59 3.83 -2.60 5.37
C ALA A 59 2.67 -3.23 6.16
N MET A 60 1.90 -2.42 6.90
CA MET A 60 0.69 -2.88 7.56
C MET A 60 -0.35 -3.42 6.57
N LEU A 61 -0.58 -2.73 5.44
CA LEU A 61 -1.51 -3.19 4.41
C LEU A 61 -1.06 -4.52 3.77
N ALA A 62 0.23 -4.68 3.51
CA ALA A 62 0.79 -5.96 3.04
C ALA A 62 0.58 -7.09 4.04
N ALA A 63 0.81 -6.85 5.33
CA ALA A 63 0.56 -7.84 6.37
C ALA A 63 -0.92 -8.24 6.45
N LEU A 64 -1.84 -7.26 6.34
CA LEU A 64 -3.28 -7.53 6.33
C LEU A 64 -3.70 -8.39 5.13
N TYR A 65 -3.18 -8.08 3.94
CA TYR A 65 -3.43 -8.87 2.74
C TYR A 65 -3.00 -10.33 2.90
N GLU A 66 -1.81 -10.57 3.44
CA GLU A 66 -1.33 -11.94 3.68
C GLU A 66 -2.21 -12.71 4.67
N VAL A 67 -2.66 -12.06 5.75
CA VAL A 67 -3.57 -12.66 6.73
C VAL A 67 -4.90 -13.02 6.09
N GLN A 68 -5.50 -12.10 5.31
CA GLN A 68 -6.75 -12.35 4.61
C GLN A 68 -6.64 -13.47 3.57
N ALA A 69 -5.54 -13.51 2.82
CA ALA A 69 -5.26 -14.56 1.85
C ALA A 69 -5.20 -15.95 2.52
N ARG A 70 -4.56 -16.06 3.70
CA ARG A 70 -4.53 -17.30 4.49
C ARG A 70 -5.92 -17.73 4.96
N ILE A 71 -6.71 -16.79 5.50
CA ILE A 71 -8.09 -17.06 5.95
C ILE A 71 -8.96 -17.57 4.79
N ARG A 72 -8.84 -16.99 3.60
CA ARG A 72 -9.57 -17.43 2.39
C ARG A 72 -9.19 -18.84 1.97
N ILE A 73 -7.88 -19.16 1.98
CA ILE A 73 -7.40 -20.51 1.67
C ILE A 73 -7.98 -21.51 2.66
N GLU A 74 -7.93 -21.23 3.97
CA GLU A 74 -8.50 -22.12 5.00
C GLU A 74 -10.01 -22.34 4.86
N SER A 75 -10.74 -21.29 4.48
CA SER A 75 -12.20 -21.35 4.26
C SER A 75 -12.58 -22.20 3.05
N ASN A 76 -11.75 -22.21 1.99
CA ASN A 76 -12.00 -22.98 0.78
C ASN A 76 -11.64 -24.48 0.91
N ILE A 77 -10.97 -24.88 1.98
CA ILE A 77 -10.55 -26.27 2.24
C ILE A 77 -11.55 -27.00 3.15
N ARG A 78 -12.51 -26.30 3.77
CA ARG A 78 -13.59 -26.85 4.61
C ARG A 78 -14.87 -27.06 3.82
#